data_AF-A0A0R1MAH2-F1
#
_entry.id   AF-A0A0R1MAH2-F1
#
_cell.length_a   1.000
_cell.length_b   1.000
_cell.length_c   1.000
_cell.angle_alpha   90.00
_cell.angle_beta   90.00
_cell.angle_gamma   90.00
#
_symmetry.space_group_name_H-M   'P 1'
#
loop_
_entity.id
_entity.type
_entity.pdbx_description
1 polymer ?
#
loop_
_entity_poly.entity_id
_entity_poly.type
_entity_poly.pdbx_seq_one_letter_code
_entity_poly.pdbx_strand_id
1 'polypeptide(L)'
;MGRNKKFNQEQVLAEIGKLFVKYGFNATSLDDIVKCTGLLRGSLYSTFGSKQGMFVSALKLSLKGENNQVSWGLLIIAMLEVAPRNNMVRDIVQQWYKENKSANVAELIGLQLLKHGGIIEGGQ
;
A
#
# COMPACT_ATOMS: atom_id res chain seq x y z
N MET A 1 -24.79 -24.79 -8.60
CA MET A 1 -23.98 -24.09 -7.58
C MET A 1 -23.22 -22.96 -8.28
N GLY A 2 -23.39 -21.73 -7.79
CA GLY A 2 -23.08 -20.50 -8.52
C GLY A 2 -21.62 -20.38 -8.94
N ARG A 3 -21.40 -20.04 -10.22
CA ARG A 3 -20.10 -19.70 -10.77
C ARG A 3 -19.61 -18.43 -10.08
N ASN A 4 -18.78 -18.57 -9.03
CA ASN A 4 -18.12 -17.45 -8.36
C ASN A 4 -17.45 -16.59 -9.44
N LYS A 5 -17.96 -15.37 -9.65
CA LYS A 5 -17.30 -14.38 -10.51
C LYS A 5 -15.95 -14.09 -9.87
N LYS A 6 -14.86 -14.64 -10.45
CA LYS A 6 -13.51 -14.30 -10.00
C LYS A 6 -13.34 -12.80 -10.17
N PHE A 7 -13.07 -12.08 -9.08
CA PHE A 7 -12.78 -10.65 -9.13
C PHE A 7 -11.36 -10.43 -9.67
N ASN A 8 -11.10 -9.25 -10.21
CA ASN A 8 -9.75 -8.86 -10.59
C ASN A 8 -8.97 -8.46 -9.34
N GLN A 9 -7.97 -9.27 -8.96
CA GLN A 9 -7.17 -9.04 -7.76
C GLN A 9 -6.36 -7.73 -7.83
N GLU A 10 -5.85 -7.37 -9.00
CA GLU A 10 -5.04 -6.14 -9.15
C GLU A 10 -5.89 -4.90 -8.96
N GLN A 11 -7.10 -4.87 -9.52
CA GLN A 11 -8.05 -3.78 -9.30
C GLN A 11 -8.43 -3.66 -7.82
N VAL A 12 -8.70 -4.79 -7.16
CA VAL A 12 -9.01 -4.82 -5.72
C VAL A 12 -7.85 -4.31 -4.88
N LEU A 13 -6.62 -4.74 -5.18
CA LEU A 13 -5.42 -4.30 -4.47
C LEU A 13 -5.12 -2.82 -4.73
N ALA A 14 -5.42 -2.28 -5.91
CA ALA A 14 -5.28 -0.87 -6.19
C ALA A 14 -6.23 -0.02 -5.32
N GLU A 15 -7.49 -0.44 -5.17
CA GLU A 15 -8.46 0.25 -4.31
C GLU A 15 -8.09 0.14 -2.82
N ILE A 16 -7.64 -1.04 -2.38
CA ILE A 16 -7.10 -1.23 -1.04
C ILE A 16 -5.87 -0.34 -0.79
N GLY A 17 -4.98 -0.23 -1.78
CA GLY A 17 -3.80 0.64 -1.71
C GLY A 17 -4.17 2.10 -1.50
N LYS A 18 -5.13 2.62 -2.27
CA LYS A 18 -5.66 3.99 -2.10
C LYS A 18 -6.28 4.20 -0.72
N LEU A 19 -7.00 3.20 -0.21
CA LEU A 19 -7.60 3.26 1.12
C LEU A 19 -6.53 3.37 2.22
N PHE A 20 -5.47 2.55 2.14
CA PHE A 20 -4.34 2.66 3.05
C PHE A 20 -3.65 4.02 2.92
N VAL A 21 -3.40 4.53 1.71
CA VAL A 21 -2.83 5.88 1.52
C VAL A 21 -3.67 6.95 2.20
N LYS A 22 -4.99 6.81 2.20
CA LYS A 22 -5.91 7.79 2.78
C LYS A 22 -5.95 7.76 4.31
N TYR A 23 -5.92 6.57 4.92
CA TYR A 23 -6.18 6.42 6.36
C TYR A 23 -4.98 5.89 7.16
N GLY A 24 -3.90 5.45 6.51
CA GLY A 24 -2.83 4.70 7.14
C GLY A 24 -3.18 3.23 7.35
N PHE A 25 -2.18 2.42 7.72
CA PHE A 25 -2.37 0.98 7.94
C PHE A 25 -3.17 0.71 9.21
N ASN A 26 -2.86 1.41 10.29
CA ASN A 26 -3.45 1.20 11.60
C ASN A 26 -4.91 1.65 11.66
N ALA A 27 -5.26 2.78 11.05
CA ALA A 27 -6.63 3.30 11.09
C ALA A 27 -7.58 2.63 10.07
N THR A 28 -7.04 1.96 9.05
CA THR A 28 -7.87 1.19 8.09
C THR A 28 -8.40 -0.09 8.75
N SER A 29 -9.73 -0.23 8.82
CA SER A 29 -10.39 -1.44 9.30
C SER A 29 -10.69 -2.43 8.18
N LEU A 30 -11.05 -3.67 8.52
CA LEU A 30 -11.55 -4.63 7.53
C LEU A 30 -12.90 -4.20 6.95
N ASP A 31 -13.72 -3.46 7.70
CA ASP A 31 -15.00 -2.96 7.19
C ASP A 31 -14.81 -1.88 6.13
N ASP A 32 -13.82 -1.02 6.30
CA ASP A 32 -13.46 -0.03 5.28
C ASP A 32 -13.02 -0.73 3.99
N ILE A 33 -12.25 -1.82 4.10
CA ILE A 33 -11.79 -2.61 2.96
C ILE A 33 -12.96 -3.33 2.28
N VAL A 34 -13.86 -3.95 3.05
CA VAL A 34 -15.09 -4.56 2.50
C VAL A 34 -15.92 -3.52 1.76
N LYS A 35 -16.09 -2.35 2.37
CA LYS A 35 -16.87 -1.25 1.79
C LYS A 35 -16.26 -0.72 0.51
N CYS A 36 -14.93 -0.56 0.44
CA CYS A 36 -14.29 -0.04 -0.78
C CYS A 36 -14.19 -1.08 -1.91
N THR A 37 -14.03 -2.36 -1.57
CA THR A 37 -13.87 -3.43 -2.57
C THR A 37 -15.19 -4.06 -3.00
N GLY A 38 -16.25 -3.94 -2.19
CA GLY A 38 -17.52 -4.66 -2.37
C GLY A 38 -17.42 -6.17 -2.14
N LEU A 39 -16.28 -6.67 -1.65
CA LEU A 39 -16.04 -8.09 -1.41
C LEU A 39 -16.41 -8.50 0.01
N LEU A 40 -16.88 -9.73 0.16
CA LEU A 40 -17.12 -10.33 1.47
C LEU A 40 -15.80 -10.54 2.22
N ARG A 41 -15.82 -10.35 3.55
CA ARG A 41 -14.66 -10.58 4.44
C ARG A 41 -14.03 -11.96 4.20
N GLY A 42 -14.84 -13.01 4.09
CA GLY A 42 -14.35 -14.37 3.85
C GLY A 42 -13.55 -14.51 2.55
N SER A 43 -13.97 -13.85 1.47
CA SER A 43 -13.26 -13.84 0.18
C SER A 43 -11.93 -13.08 0.25
N LEU A 44 -11.91 -11.97 0.99
CA LEU A 44 -10.70 -11.20 1.23
C LEU A 44 -9.67 -12.00 2.04
N TYR A 45 -10.11 -12.64 3.12
CA TYR A 45 -9.24 -13.48 3.96
C TYR A 45 -8.78 -14.75 3.22
N SER A 46 -9.65 -15.42 2.47
CA SER A 46 -9.24 -16.60 1.71
C SER A 46 -8.23 -16.28 0.61
N THR A 47 -8.27 -15.06 0.06
CA THR A 47 -7.37 -14.64 -1.02
C THR A 47 -6.06 -14.05 -0.49
N PHE A 48 -6.13 -13.19 0.53
CA PHE A 48 -5.00 -12.36 0.97
C PHE A 48 -4.52 -12.71 2.39
N GLY A 49 -5.20 -13.61 3.10
CA GLY A 49 -4.81 -14.14 4.40
C GLY A 49 -5.05 -13.21 5.59
N SER A 50 -4.74 -11.92 5.48
CA SER A 50 -4.91 -10.94 6.57
C SER A 50 -4.92 -9.49 6.07
N LYS A 51 -5.28 -8.52 6.93
CA LYS A 51 -5.11 -7.08 6.60
C LYS A 51 -3.66 -6.76 6.23
N GLN A 52 -2.71 -7.36 6.94
CA GLN A 52 -1.28 -7.25 6.62
C GLN A 52 -0.95 -7.87 5.26
N GLY A 53 -1.52 -9.04 4.93
CA GLY A 53 -1.34 -9.66 3.62
C GLY A 53 -1.93 -8.84 2.47
N MET A 54 -3.06 -8.16 2.71
CA MET A 54 -3.64 -7.19 1.77
C MET A 54 -2.71 -5.98 1.58
N PHE A 55 -2.18 -5.42 2.66
CA PHE A 55 -1.22 -4.31 2.60
C PHE A 55 0.06 -4.69 1.84
N VAL A 56 0.66 -5.84 2.16
CA VAL A 56 1.87 -6.34 1.48
C VAL A 56 1.60 -6.57 0.00
N SER A 57 0.45 -7.14 -0.34
CA SER A 57 0.06 -7.38 -1.74
C SER A 57 -0.13 -6.07 -2.52
N ALA A 58 -0.77 -5.08 -1.90
CA ALA A 58 -0.96 -3.76 -2.49
C ALA A 58 0.37 -3.01 -2.66
N LEU A 59 1.25 -3.05 -1.65
CA LEU A 59 2.60 -2.48 -1.73
C LEU A 59 3.39 -3.13 -2.87
N LYS A 60 3.48 -4.46 -2.91
CA LYS A 60 4.19 -5.17 -3.97
C LYS A 60 3.64 -4.84 -5.37
N LEU A 61 2.32 -4.80 -5.52
CA LEU A 61 1.69 -4.41 -6.79
C LEU A 61 2.10 -2.99 -7.20
N SER A 62 2.06 -2.03 -6.27
CA SER A 62 2.42 -0.63 -6.53
C SER A 62 3.89 -0.41 -6.92
N LEU A 63 4.77 -1.36 -6.57
CA LEU A 63 6.21 -1.29 -6.85
C LEU A 63 6.61 -2.04 -8.15
N LYS A 64 5.67 -2.67 -8.86
CA LYS A 64 5.96 -3.43 -10.11
C LYS A 64 6.25 -2.54 -11.36
N GLY A 65 6.52 -1.26 -11.18
CA GLY A 65 6.77 -0.32 -12.27
C GLY A 65 7.30 1.01 -11.72
N GLU A 66 7.09 2.09 -12.47
CA GLU A 66 7.46 3.42 -12.00
C GLU A 66 6.66 3.84 -10.76
N ASN A 67 7.35 4.42 -9.78
CA ASN A 67 6.72 4.84 -8.53
C ASN A 67 5.73 5.99 -8.81
N ASN A 68 4.44 5.74 -8.56
CA ASN A 68 3.39 6.74 -8.67
C ASN A 68 2.98 7.26 -7.28
N GLN A 69 1.97 8.13 -7.23
CA GLN A 69 1.48 8.70 -5.97
C GLN A 69 1.07 7.64 -4.94
N VAL A 70 0.44 6.54 -5.38
CA VAL A 70 0.05 5.44 -4.49
C VAL A 70 1.28 4.70 -3.98
N SER A 71 2.26 4.42 -4.84
CA SER A 71 3.52 3.79 -4.45
C SER A 71 4.22 4.59 -3.35
N TRP A 72 4.33 5.91 -3.52
CA TRP A 72 4.94 6.80 -2.52
C TRP A 72 4.18 6.83 -1.19
N GLY A 73 2.84 6.95 -1.23
CA GLY A 73 2.03 6.92 -0.02
C GLY A 73 2.16 5.58 0.73
N LEU A 74 2.14 4.46 0.01
CA LEU A 74 2.31 3.14 0.61
C LEU A 74 3.71 2.92 1.17
N LEU A 75 4.77 3.45 0.54
CA LEU A 75 6.12 3.41 1.08
C LEU A 75 6.24 4.21 2.38
N ILE A 76 5.65 5.41 2.43
CA ILE A 76 5.62 6.23 3.65
C ILE A 76 4.92 5.47 4.78
N ILE A 77 3.73 4.96 4.54
CA ILE A 77 2.97 4.19 5.54
C ILE A 77 3.72 2.92 5.94
N ALA A 78 4.34 2.22 4.98
CA ALA A 78 5.13 1.03 5.25
C ALA A 78 6.27 1.37 6.21
N MET A 79 7.01 2.46 5.98
CA MET A 79 8.12 2.89 6.83
C MET A 79 7.67 3.36 8.22
N LEU A 80 6.58 4.12 8.30
CA LEU A 80 6.11 4.73 9.55
C LEU A 80 5.36 3.75 10.46
N GLU A 81 4.54 2.87 9.88
CA GLU A 81 3.57 2.09 10.66
C GLU A 81 3.87 0.59 10.71
N VAL A 82 4.44 0.02 9.64
CA VAL A 82 4.45 -1.45 9.46
C VAL A 82 5.85 -2.06 9.58
N ALA A 83 6.82 -1.56 8.82
CA ALA A 83 8.21 -2.03 8.78
C ALA A 83 8.92 -2.07 10.15
N PRO A 84 8.67 -1.14 11.10
CA PRO A 84 9.30 -1.22 12.42
C PRO A 84 9.00 -2.52 13.16
N ARG A 85 7.81 -3.11 12.93
CA ARG A 85 7.36 -4.33 13.62
C ARG A 85 7.21 -5.53 12.69
N ASN A 86 7.55 -5.39 11.41
CA ASN A 86 7.33 -6.41 10.40
C ASN A 86 8.55 -6.58 9.49
N ASN A 87 9.28 -7.69 9.67
CA ASN A 87 10.50 -7.97 8.91
C ASN A 87 10.23 -8.08 7.40
N MET A 88 9.13 -8.75 6.99
CA MET A 88 8.80 -8.89 5.57
C MET A 88 8.60 -7.54 4.87
N VAL A 89 7.88 -6.60 5.51
CA VAL A 89 7.70 -5.25 4.95
C VAL A 89 9.02 -4.47 4.98
N ARG A 90 9.81 -4.61 6.04
CA ARG A 90 11.14 -4.00 6.11
C ARG A 90 12.03 -4.48 4.97
N ASP A 91 12.04 -5.77 4.67
CA ASP A 91 12.84 -6.36 3.59
C ASP A 91 12.40 -5.84 2.22
N ILE A 92 11.09 -5.71 1.98
CA ILE A 92 10.54 -5.11 0.75
C ILE A 92 11.02 -3.67 0.59
N VAL A 93 10.91 -2.85 1.64
CA VAL A 93 11.34 -1.44 1.60
C VAL A 93 12.86 -1.32 1.44
N GLN A 94 13.64 -2.17 2.11
CA GLN A 94 15.09 -2.21 1.96
C GLN A 94 15.51 -2.59 0.54
N GLN A 95 14.83 -3.58 -0.06
CA GLN A 95 15.11 -3.99 -1.43
C GLN A 95 14.78 -2.85 -2.41
N TRP A 96 13.59 -2.26 -2.30
CA TRP A 96 13.20 -1.11 -3.09
C TRP A 96 14.21 0.04 -2.96
N TYR A 97 14.66 0.34 -1.74
CA TYR A 97 15.65 1.40 -1.49
C TYR A 97 17.01 1.09 -2.14
N LYS A 98 17.47 -0.17 -2.13
CA LYS A 98 18.70 -0.58 -2.80
C LYS A 98 18.61 -0.45 -4.32
N GLU A 99 17.46 -0.81 -4.89
CA GLU A 99 17.22 -0.75 -6.34
C GLU A 99 17.04 0.69 -6.84
N ASN A 100 16.54 1.59 -5.98
CA ASN A 100 16.27 2.99 -6.30
C ASN A 100 17.33 3.93 -5.68
N LYS A 101 18.53 3.41 -5.38
CA LYS A 101 19.60 4.16 -4.70
C LYS A 101 20.28 5.16 -5.64
N SER A 102 19.53 6.14 -6.11
CA SER A 102 20.05 7.35 -6.74
C SER A 102 20.51 8.35 -5.67
N ALA A 103 21.28 9.36 -6.05
CA ALA A 103 21.81 10.38 -5.13
C ALA A 103 20.70 11.12 -4.33
N ASN A 104 19.44 11.05 -4.75
CA ASN A 104 18.37 11.90 -4.24
C ASN A 104 17.18 11.14 -3.61
N VAL A 105 17.23 9.80 -3.47
CA VAL A 105 16.05 9.05 -2.98
C VAL A 105 15.62 9.47 -1.56
N ALA A 106 16.56 9.81 -0.69
CA ALA A 106 16.25 10.30 0.66
C ALA A 106 15.54 11.67 0.63
N GLU A 107 16.00 12.57 -0.25
CA GLU A 107 15.35 13.87 -0.48
C GLU A 107 13.94 13.69 -1.05
N LEU A 108 13.77 12.80 -2.04
CA LEU A 108 12.47 12.46 -2.60
C LEU A 108 11.51 11.90 -1.55
N ILE A 109 11.97 10.99 -0.67
CA ILE A 109 11.18 10.51 0.45
C ILE A 109 10.74 11.67 1.36
N GLY A 110 11.66 12.59 1.68
CA GLY A 110 11.36 13.79 2.47
C GLY A 110 10.27 14.65 1.82
N LEU A 111 10.40 14.95 0.52
CA LEU A 111 9.40 15.72 -0.23
C LEU A 111 8.04 15.01 -0.25
N GLN A 112 8.02 13.70 -0.46
CA GLN A 112 6.77 12.93 -0.46
C GLN A 112 6.15 12.87 0.93
N LEU A 113 6.95 12.81 2.00
CA LEU A 113 6.47 12.88 3.38
C LEU A 113 5.81 14.23 3.67
N LEU A 114 6.43 15.34 3.24
CA LEU A 114 5.85 16.68 3.38
C LEU A 114 4.52 16.80 2.62
N LYS A 115 4.45 16.28 1.39
CA LYS A 115 3.21 16.22 0.59
C LYS A 115 2.14 15.37 1.28
N HIS A 116 2.49 14.19 1.78
CA HIS A 116 1.58 13.29 2.46
C HIS A 116 1.01 13.92 3.75
N GLY A 117 1.83 14.66 4.49
CA GLY A 117 1.40 15.41 5.68
C GLY A 117 0.62 16.70 5.38
N GLY A 118 0.43 17.06 4.11
CA GLY A 118 -0.23 18.32 3.72
C GLY A 118 0.55 19.58 4.05
N ILE A 119 1.86 19.47 4.29
CA ILE A 119 2.73 20.61 4.62
C ILE A 119 3.10 21.42 3.38
N ILE A 120 3.23 20.74 2.24
CA ILE A 120 3.45 21.37 0.93
C ILE A 120 2.44 20.84 -0.07
N GLU A 121 2.01 21.70 -0.98
CA GLU A 121 1.16 21.26 -2.08
C GLU A 121 1.97 20.41 -3.07
N GLY A 122 1.34 19.39 -3.64
CA GLY A 122 1.92 18.66 -4.76
C GLY A 122 2.07 19.60 -5.93
N GLY A 123 3.29 20.12 -6.15
CA GLY A 123 3.59 20.98 -7.30
C GLY A 123 3.03 20.40 -8.60
N GLN A 124 2.46 21.30 -9.42
CA GLN A 124 1.86 21.03 -10.73
C GLN A 124 2.75 20.19 -11.63
#